data_AF-A8UMW1-F1
#
_entry.id   AF-A8UMW1-F1
#
_cell.length_a   1.000
_cell.length_b   1.000
_cell.length_c   1.000
_cell.angle_alpha   90.00
_cell.angle_beta   90.00
_cell.angle_gamma   90.00
#
_symmetry.space_group_name_H-M   'P 1'
#
loop_
_entity.id
_entity.type
_entity.pdbx_description
1 polymer ?
#
loop_
_entity_poly.entity_id
_entity_poly.type
_entity_poly.pdbx_seq_one_letter_code
_entity_poly.pdbx_strand_id
1 'polypeptide(L)'
;FYFPIRGRIEPIRLLLVDNGLPYEDVNCSDGWPDSWKPKLAFGQVPQLIDGDFELVQSNTMLRYLGRKHDLYGADVKEGAHIDMINDGVEDYRLAYVKLIYQNYDAGKEEFIAGLPAKFQYLEKLLK
;
A
#
# COMPACT_ATOMS: atom_id res chain seq x y z
N PHE A 1 -10.95 -4.15 -4.95
CA PHE A 1 -10.67 -4.30 -6.39
C PHE A 1 -9.19 -4.10 -6.67
N TYR A 2 -8.53 -5.07 -7.28
CA TYR A 2 -7.12 -4.98 -7.70
C TYR A 2 -6.77 -6.07 -8.74
N PHE A 3 -5.55 -6.05 -9.26
CA PHE A 3 -4.99 -7.14 -10.06
C PHE A 3 -4.72 -8.39 -9.20
N PRO A 4 -4.61 -9.61 -9.78
CA PRO A 4 -4.37 -10.86 -9.07
C PRO A 4 -2.89 -11.01 -8.65
N ILE A 5 -2.35 -9.97 -8.03
CA ILE A 5 -1.00 -9.89 -7.47
C ILE A 5 -1.07 -9.24 -6.09
N ARG A 6 0.01 -9.31 -5.31
CA ARG A 6 0.12 -8.65 -4.00
C ARG A 6 0.11 -7.12 -4.13
N GLY A 7 1.11 -6.58 -4.84
CA GLY A 7 1.19 -5.15 -5.20
C GLY A 7 0.86 -4.19 -4.05
N ARG A 8 0.08 -3.14 -4.35
CA ARG A 8 -0.30 -2.07 -3.40
C ARG A 8 -1.47 -2.44 -2.50
N ILE A 9 -2.24 -3.47 -2.84
CA ILE A 9 -3.39 -3.92 -2.03
C ILE A 9 -2.94 -4.82 -0.86
N GLU A 10 -1.78 -5.46 -0.95
CA GLU A 10 -1.33 -6.43 0.06
C GLU A 10 -1.35 -5.92 1.50
N PRO A 11 -0.89 -4.70 1.82
CA PRO A 11 -0.99 -4.20 3.19
C PRO A 11 -2.43 -4.13 3.71
N ILE A 12 -3.40 -3.83 2.84
CA ILE A 12 -4.83 -3.82 3.20
C ILE A 12 -5.30 -5.24 3.48
N ARG A 13 -4.94 -6.23 2.64
CA ARG A 13 -5.26 -7.64 2.88
C ARG A 13 -4.69 -8.13 4.20
N LEU A 14 -3.43 -7.79 4.50
CA LEU A 14 -2.78 -8.15 5.75
C LEU A 14 -3.50 -7.55 6.95
N LEU A 15 -3.83 -6.25 6.92
CA LEU A 15 -4.61 -5.60 7.98
C LEU A 15 -5.94 -6.32 8.23
N LEU A 16 -6.69 -6.64 7.16
CA LEU A 16 -7.98 -7.30 7.27
C LEU A 16 -7.84 -8.71 7.83
N VAL A 17 -6.89 -9.51 7.34
CA VAL A 17 -6.63 -10.88 7.81
C VAL A 17 -6.19 -10.89 9.28
N ASP A 18 -5.24 -10.02 9.65
CA ASP A 18 -4.69 -9.93 11.00
C ASP A 18 -5.77 -9.58 12.05
N ASN A 19 -6.79 -8.81 11.62
CA ASN A 19 -7.91 -8.40 12.47
C ASN A 19 -9.17 -9.27 12.31
N GLY A 20 -9.08 -10.38 11.58
CA GLY A 20 -10.21 -11.29 11.34
C GLY A 20 -11.39 -10.65 10.59
N LEU A 21 -11.13 -9.60 9.81
CA LEU A 21 -12.15 -8.86 9.08
C LEU A 21 -12.43 -9.54 7.72
N PRO A 22 -13.70 -9.85 7.41
CA PRO A 22 -14.05 -10.45 6.13
C PRO A 22 -13.89 -9.44 4.99
N TYR A 23 -13.44 -9.90 3.83
CA TYR A 23 -13.34 -9.09 2.62
C TYR A 23 -13.47 -9.95 1.36
N GLU A 24 -13.78 -9.29 0.25
CA GLU A 24 -13.80 -9.90 -1.07
C GLU A 24 -12.71 -9.28 -1.96
N ASP A 25 -11.92 -10.14 -2.60
CA ASP A 25 -10.95 -9.72 -3.61
C ASP A 25 -11.57 -9.78 -5.01
N VAL A 26 -11.96 -8.61 -5.53
CA VAL A 26 -12.46 -8.51 -6.90
C VAL A 26 -11.32 -8.21 -7.87
N ASN A 27 -11.09 -9.14 -8.80
CA ASN A 27 -10.11 -9.01 -9.87
C ASN A 27 -10.62 -8.04 -10.96
N CYS A 28 -9.91 -6.95 -11.18
CA CYS A 28 -10.24 -5.96 -12.21
C CYS A 28 -9.39 -6.07 -13.49
N SER A 29 -8.63 -7.16 -13.66
CA SER A 29 -7.79 -7.35 -14.85
C SER A 29 -8.62 -7.47 -16.12
N ASP A 30 -9.76 -8.16 -16.02
CA ASP A 30 -10.72 -8.25 -17.10
C ASP A 30 -11.39 -6.89 -17.29
N GLY A 31 -11.05 -6.21 -18.39
CA GLY A 31 -11.48 -4.85 -18.68
C GLY A 31 -10.51 -3.75 -18.23
N TRP A 32 -9.28 -4.09 -17.82
CA TRP A 32 -8.21 -3.10 -17.70
C TRP A 32 -7.40 -3.00 -19.02
N PRO A 33 -7.12 -1.80 -19.56
CA PRO A 33 -7.43 -0.50 -18.99
C PRO A 33 -8.81 0.06 -19.37
N ASP A 34 -9.49 -0.48 -20.38
CA ASP A 34 -10.56 0.25 -21.09
C ASP A 34 -11.84 0.49 -20.27
N SER A 35 -12.27 -0.48 -19.46
CA SER A 35 -13.53 -0.42 -18.71
C SER A 35 -13.35 0.08 -17.28
N TRP A 36 -12.28 -0.32 -16.61
CA TRP A 36 -12.05 -0.01 -15.18
C TRP A 36 -11.36 1.33 -14.98
N LYS A 37 -10.32 1.62 -15.77
CA LYS A 37 -9.49 2.81 -15.56
C LYS A 37 -10.30 4.12 -15.65
N PRO A 38 -11.20 4.33 -16.64
CA PRO A 38 -11.96 5.58 -16.73
C PRO A 38 -12.98 5.79 -15.61
N LYS A 39 -13.37 4.72 -14.89
CA LYS A 39 -14.38 4.79 -13.82
C LYS A 39 -13.79 5.24 -12.48
N LEU A 40 -12.47 5.12 -12.30
CA LEU A 40 -11.80 5.42 -11.05
C LEU A 40 -11.27 6.85 -11.05
N ALA A 41 -11.44 7.57 -9.93
CA ALA A 41 -11.13 8.99 -9.81
C ALA A 41 -9.73 9.40 -10.28
N PHE A 42 -8.73 8.51 -10.13
CA PHE A 42 -7.34 8.75 -10.58
C PHE A 42 -6.89 7.80 -11.70
N GLY A 43 -7.80 7.01 -12.28
CA GLY A 43 -7.43 5.98 -13.26
C GLY A 43 -6.43 4.97 -12.72
N GLN A 44 -6.56 4.63 -11.44
CA GLN A 44 -5.63 3.80 -10.69
C GLN A 44 -6.38 2.89 -9.72
N VAL A 45 -5.84 1.68 -9.53
CA VAL A 45 -6.22 0.73 -8.49
C VAL A 45 -5.12 0.67 -7.42
N PRO A 46 -5.40 0.30 -6.16
CA PRO A 46 -6.63 -0.34 -5.67
C PRO A 46 -7.81 0.60 -5.42
N GLN A 47 -9.01 -0.01 -5.40
CA GLN A 47 -10.26 0.57 -4.89
C GLN A 47 -10.81 -0.28 -3.74
N LEU A 48 -11.28 0.38 -2.68
CA LEU A 48 -12.06 -0.19 -1.57
C LEU A 48 -13.53 0.21 -1.76
N ILE A 49 -14.44 -0.72 -1.49
CA ILE A 49 -15.86 -0.44 -1.34
C ILE A 49 -16.27 -0.91 0.05
N ASP A 50 -16.94 -0.03 0.79
CA ASP A 50 -17.42 -0.26 2.15
C ASP A 50 -18.85 0.30 2.27
N GLY A 51 -19.84 -0.55 1.97
CA GLY A 51 -21.23 -0.12 1.81
C GLY A 51 -21.42 0.78 0.60
N ASP A 52 -21.89 2.00 0.82
CA ASP A 52 -22.03 3.06 -0.19
C ASP A 52 -20.78 3.94 -0.33
N PHE A 53 -19.75 3.67 0.47
CA PHE A 53 -18.52 4.44 0.48
C PHE A 53 -17.44 3.79 -0.39
N GLU A 54 -16.86 4.59 -1.30
CA GLU A 54 -15.82 4.15 -2.22
C GLU A 54 -14.55 4.98 -2.07
N LEU A 55 -13.40 4.31 -2.09
CA LEU A 55 -12.09 4.94 -1.96
C LEU A 55 -11.11 4.36 -2.97
N VAL A 56 -10.19 5.21 -3.43
CA VAL A 56 -8.94 4.82 -4.11
C VAL A 56 -7.75 5.37 -3.33
N GLN A 57 -6.52 4.97 -3.70
CA GLN A 57 -5.26 5.20 -2.97
C GLN A 57 -5.05 4.26 -1.78
N SER A 58 -4.08 3.35 -1.91
CA SER A 58 -3.82 2.29 -0.92
C SER A 58 -3.51 2.83 0.48
N ASN A 59 -2.71 3.90 0.58
CA ASN A 59 -2.36 4.48 1.89
C ASN A 59 -3.57 5.17 2.54
N THR A 60 -4.46 5.80 1.75
CA THR A 60 -5.72 6.36 2.26
C THR A 60 -6.64 5.26 2.76
N MET A 61 -6.74 4.14 2.04
CA MET A 61 -7.51 2.95 2.46
C MET A 61 -6.99 2.38 3.79
N LEU A 62 -5.66 2.26 3.96
CA LEU A 62 -5.05 1.83 5.23
C LEU A 62 -5.42 2.76 6.39
N ARG A 63 -5.32 4.07 6.21
CA ARG A 63 -5.69 5.05 7.25
C ARG A 63 -7.18 4.99 7.58
N TYR A 64 -8.03 4.81 6.56
CA TYR A 64 -9.47 4.67 6.75
C TYR A 64 -9.81 3.43 7.59
N LEU A 65 -9.29 2.26 7.19
CA LEU A 65 -9.52 1.00 7.91
C LEU A 65 -8.91 1.05 9.32
N GLY A 66 -7.71 1.63 9.46
CA GLY A 66 -7.08 1.81 10.75
C GLY A 66 -7.97 2.60 11.71
N ARG A 67 -8.55 3.73 11.26
CA ARG A 67 -9.47 4.52 12.10
C ARG A 67 -10.80 3.80 12.34
N LYS A 68 -11.35 3.14 11.32
CA LYS A 68 -12.64 2.42 11.41
C LYS A 68 -12.59 1.29 12.44
N HIS A 69 -11.43 0.65 12.59
CA HIS A 69 -11.24 -0.54 13.42
C HIS A 69 -10.39 -0.30 14.67
N ASP A 70 -10.19 0.96 15.07
CA ASP A 70 -9.44 1.33 16.30
C ASP A 70 -7.96 0.87 16.30
N LEU A 71 -7.33 0.90 15.12
CA LEU A 71 -5.92 0.50 14.88
C LEU A 71 -5.03 1.69 14.51
N TYR A 72 -5.42 2.90 14.87
CA TYR A 72 -4.78 4.14 14.42
C TYR A 72 -4.14 4.97 15.55
N GLY A 73 -3.78 4.28 16.63
CA GLY A 73 -3.19 4.89 17.83
C GLY A 73 -4.25 5.55 18.73
N ALA A 74 -3.86 5.80 19.98
CA ALA A 74 -4.74 6.37 21.00
C ALA A 74 -4.86 7.90 20.91
N ASP A 75 -3.90 8.57 20.27
CA ASP A 75 -3.88 10.02 20.14
C ASP A 75 -3.30 10.52 18.81
N VAL A 76 -3.33 11.84 18.63
CA VAL A 76 -2.85 12.50 17.40
C VAL A 76 -1.36 12.28 17.13
N LYS A 77 -0.54 12.05 18.17
CA LYS A 77 0.90 11.82 18.02
C LYS A 77 1.16 10.39 17.58
N GLU A 78 0.45 9.42 18.15
CA GLU A 78 0.55 8.02 17.73
C GLU A 78 0.05 7.84 16.29
N GLY A 79 -1.10 8.43 15.94
CA GLY A 79 -1.60 8.45 14.56
C GLY A 79 -0.59 9.08 13.58
N ALA A 80 0.07 10.17 13.97
CA ALA A 80 1.12 10.79 13.16
C ALA A 80 2.36 9.89 12.98
N HIS A 81 2.74 9.11 14.00
CA HIS A 81 3.83 8.13 13.87
C HIS A 81 3.46 6.98 12.92
N ILE A 82 2.23 6.48 13.00
CA ILE A 82 1.71 5.46 12.07
C ILE A 82 1.78 5.98 10.63
N ASP A 83 1.34 7.21 10.41
CA ASP A 83 1.39 7.86 9.10
C ASP A 83 2.81 8.01 8.57
N MET A 84 3.73 8.49 9.41
CA MET A 84 5.14 8.64 9.07
C MET A 84 5.76 7.31 8.63
N ILE A 85 5.47 6.21 9.33
CA ILE A 85 5.94 4.87 8.96
C ILE A 85 5.31 4.42 7.64
N ASN A 86 4.00 4.56 7.49
CA ASN A 86 3.28 4.14 6.29
C ASN A 86 3.76 4.88 5.02
N ASP A 87 4.01 6.19 5.14
CA ASP A 87 4.52 7.00 4.03
C ASP A 87 6.01 6.70 3.76
N GLY A 88 6.81 6.48 4.80
CA GLY A 88 8.20 6.03 4.62
C GLY A 88 8.31 4.66 3.92
N VAL A 89 7.43 3.72 4.26
CA VAL A 89 7.33 2.41 3.55
C VAL A 89 6.97 2.59 2.08
N GLU A 90 6.14 3.59 1.75
CA GLU A 90 5.79 3.92 0.38
C GLU A 90 7.00 4.43 -0.42
N ASP A 91 7.89 5.23 0.16
CA ASP A 91 9.12 5.67 -0.50
C ASP A 91 10.02 4.48 -0.89
N TYR A 92 10.18 3.50 0.01
CA TYR A 92 10.91 2.27 -0.29
C TYR A 92 10.23 1.45 -1.39
N ARG A 93 8.89 1.36 -1.35
CA ARG A 93 8.11 0.65 -2.37
C ARG A 93 8.27 1.32 -3.74
N LEU A 94 8.22 2.64 -3.83
CA LEU A 94 8.42 3.37 -5.08
C LEU A 94 9.82 3.15 -5.66
N ALA A 95 10.85 3.16 -4.82
CA ALA A 95 12.22 2.84 -5.25
C ALA A 95 12.33 1.40 -5.78
N TYR A 96 11.69 0.44 -5.11
CA TYR A 96 11.65 -0.95 -5.55
C TYR A 96 10.87 -1.13 -6.87
N VAL A 97 9.69 -0.52 -7.00
CA VAL A 97 8.89 -0.55 -8.23
C VAL A 97 9.68 0.05 -9.40
N LYS A 98 10.36 1.18 -9.19
CA LYS A 98 11.23 1.78 -10.20
C LYS A 98 12.33 0.82 -10.64
N LEU A 99 13.00 0.15 -9.70
CA LEU A 99 13.99 -0.88 -10.03
C LEU A 99 13.37 -1.96 -10.93
N ILE A 100 12.29 -2.59 -10.48
CA ILE A 100 11.68 -3.75 -11.15
C ILE A 100 11.25 -3.41 -12.58
N TYR A 101 10.60 -2.27 -12.81
CA TYR A 101 10.00 -1.95 -14.11
C TYR A 101 10.88 -1.11 -15.04
N GLN A 102 11.96 -0.51 -14.54
CA GLN A 102 12.77 0.43 -15.34
C GLN A 102 14.26 0.11 -15.39
N ASN A 103 14.83 -0.59 -14.39
CA ASN A 103 16.28 -0.75 -14.29
C ASN A 103 16.69 -2.08 -13.64
N TYR A 104 15.94 -3.17 -13.88
CA TYR A 104 16.16 -4.42 -13.15
C TYR A 104 17.55 -5.01 -13.43
N ASP A 105 17.90 -5.18 -14.71
CA ASP A 105 19.12 -5.90 -15.10
C ASP A 105 20.40 -5.18 -14.67
N ALA A 106 20.44 -3.85 -14.80
CA ALA A 106 21.63 -3.08 -14.46
C ALA A 106 21.65 -2.58 -12.99
N GLY A 107 20.48 -2.35 -12.38
CA GLY A 107 20.38 -1.70 -11.08
C GLY A 107 20.24 -2.64 -9.88
N LYS A 108 19.99 -3.94 -10.09
CA LYS A 108 19.65 -4.87 -9.00
C LYS A 108 20.77 -5.02 -7.98
N GLU A 109 22.00 -5.23 -8.42
CA GLU A 109 23.14 -5.45 -7.52
C GLU A 109 23.41 -4.23 -6.65
N GLU A 110 23.46 -3.04 -7.25
CA GLU A 110 23.63 -1.77 -6.54
C GLU A 110 22.47 -1.51 -5.57
N PHE A 111 21.23 -1.75 -6.00
CA PHE A 111 20.05 -1.57 -5.14
C PHE A 111 20.15 -2.45 -3.89
N ILE A 112 20.49 -3.73 -4.04
CA ILE A 112 20.65 -4.68 -2.92
C ILE A 112 21.79 -4.24 -2.01
N ALA A 113 22.95 -3.87 -2.57
CA ALA A 113 24.10 -3.40 -1.79
C ALA A 113 23.79 -2.13 -0.97
N GLY A 114 22.90 -1.27 -1.47
CA GLY A 114 22.45 -0.07 -0.78
C GLY A 114 21.35 -0.28 0.29
N LEU A 115 20.71 -1.46 0.36
CA LEU A 115 19.61 -1.71 1.29
C LEU A 115 19.98 -1.52 2.78
N PRO A 116 21.12 -2.02 3.29
CA PRO A 116 21.48 -1.84 4.70
C PRO A 116 21.53 -0.35 5.10
N ALA A 117 22.14 0.49 4.26
CA ALA A 117 22.21 1.93 4.50
C ALA A 117 20.84 2.61 4.43
N LYS A 118 19.89 2.06 3.66
CA LYS A 118 18.51 2.58 3.58
C LYS A 118 17.65 2.11 4.75
N PHE A 119 17.80 0.87 5.19
CA PHE A 119 17.01 0.29 6.28
C PHE A 119 17.48 0.69 7.66
N GLN A 120 18.70 1.22 7.81
CA GLN A 120 19.15 1.79 9.08
C GLN A 120 18.19 2.86 9.64
N TYR A 121 17.48 3.60 8.77
CA TYR A 121 16.52 4.62 9.19
C TYR A 121 15.24 4.00 9.76
N LEU A 122 14.74 2.92 9.14
CA LEU A 122 13.63 2.13 9.69
C LEU A 122 14.04 1.46 11.01
N GLU A 123 15.24 0.89 11.08
CA GLU A 123 15.73 0.28 12.32
C GLU A 123 15.79 1.27 13.49
N LYS A 124 16.13 2.54 13.24
CA LYS A 124 16.13 3.59 14.27
C LYS A 124 14.73 3.95 14.74
N LEU A 125 13.70 3.72 13.92
CA LEU A 125 12.30 3.99 14.28
C LEU A 125 11.66 2.81 15.04
N LEU A 126 12.19 1.59 14.89
CA LEU A 126 11.63 0.37 15.45
C LEU A 126 12.37 -0.14 16.71
N LYS A 127 13.48 0.51 17.09
CA LYS A 127 14.24 0.23 18.32
C LYS A 127 13.85 1.23 19.40
#